data_AF-G1VGG8-F1
#
_entry.id   AF-G1VGG8-F1
#
_cell.length_a   1.000
_cell.length_b   1.000
_cell.length_c   1.000
_cell.angle_alpha   90.00
_cell.angle_beta   90.00
_cell.angle_gamma   90.00
#
_symmetry.space_group_name_H-M   'P 1'
#
loop_
_entity.id
_entity.type
_entity.pdbx_description
1 polymer ?
#
loop_
_entity_poly.entity_id
_entity_poly.type
_entity_poly.pdbx_seq_one_letter_code
_entity_poly.pdbx_strand_id
1 'polypeptide(L)'
;MHLLHHILTKYPCSCIIVIATWVLCFIPIPETPLNDIRFIDKWTHSVIYLVLGVSICLEYIRTTKHPSPSFIVGWAWLVPLLMGGLIEILQTYCTNGNRSGEWLDFFADSLGSTIALIIGILLVRYRTKA
;
A
#
# COMPACT_ATOMS: atom_id res chain seq x y z
N MET A 1 13.90 6.80 18.69
CA MET A 1 14.36 7.42 17.43
C MET A 1 15.18 6.49 16.53
N HIS A 2 15.92 5.50 17.07
CA HIS A 2 16.76 4.60 16.27
C HIS A 2 15.99 3.69 15.27
N LEU A 3 14.80 3.20 15.65
CA LEU A 3 13.96 2.33 14.80
C LEU A 3 13.34 3.10 13.63
N LEU A 4 12.77 4.28 13.88
CA LEU A 4 12.15 5.12 12.84
C LEU A 4 13.18 5.55 11.79
N HIS A 5 14.36 6.01 12.24
CA HIS A 5 15.46 6.36 11.35
C HIS A 5 15.95 5.15 10.53
N HIS A 6 15.99 3.96 11.13
CA HIS A 6 16.34 2.73 10.44
C HIS A 6 15.32 2.35 9.36
N ILE A 7 14.02 2.50 9.64
CA ILE A 7 12.96 2.23 8.65
C ILE A 7 13.02 3.25 7.51
N LEU A 8 13.14 4.54 7.82
CA LEU A 8 13.18 5.62 6.82
C LEU A 8 14.37 5.51 5.87
N THR A 9 15.52 5.07 6.37
CA THR A 9 16.73 4.89 5.53
C THR A 9 16.73 3.58 4.74
N LYS A 10 16.01 2.56 5.23
CA LYS A 10 15.95 1.23 4.61
C LYS A 10 14.79 1.06 3.62
N TYR A 11 13.70 1.81 3.80
CA TYR A 11 12.48 1.77 2.99
C TYR A 11 12.01 3.17 2.52
N PRO A 12 12.90 4.01 1.95
CA PRO A 12 12.57 5.38 1.60
C PRO A 12 11.41 5.49 0.60
N CYS A 13 11.32 4.61 -0.40
CA CYS A 13 10.28 4.67 -1.42
C CYS A 13 8.92 4.32 -0.82
N SER A 14 8.86 3.23 -0.04
CA SER A 14 7.62 2.83 0.63
C SER A 14 7.14 3.89 1.63
N CYS A 15 8.04 4.54 2.36
CA CYS A 15 7.66 5.64 3.26
C CYS A 15 7.02 6.82 2.52
N ILE A 16 7.58 7.22 1.36
CA ILE A 16 7.01 8.29 0.53
C ILE A 16 5.61 7.90 0.04
N ILE A 17 5.44 6.67 -0.45
CA ILE A 17 4.14 6.18 -0.93
C ILE A 17 3.11 6.19 0.21
N VAL A 18 3.47 5.69 1.40
CA VAL A 18 2.57 5.71 2.57
C VAL A 18 2.14 7.15 2.88
N ILE A 19 3.09 8.08 3.00
CA ILE A 19 2.78 9.49 3.30
C ILE A 19 1.86 10.07 2.22
N ALA A 20 2.15 9.81 0.95
CA ALA A 20 1.33 10.28 -0.17
C ALA A 20 -0.09 9.70 -0.11
N THR A 21 -0.25 8.40 0.14
CA THR A 21 -1.56 7.74 0.29
C THR A 21 -2.37 8.41 1.40
N TRP A 22 -1.78 8.57 2.59
CA TRP A 22 -2.46 9.24 3.70
C TRP A 22 -2.90 10.64 3.32
N VAL A 23 -2.02 11.46 2.74
CA VAL A 23 -2.35 12.82 2.32
C VAL A 23 -3.50 12.83 1.30
N LEU A 24 -3.44 11.99 0.27
CA LEU A 24 -4.46 11.92 -0.79
C LEU A 24 -5.82 11.45 -0.26
N CYS A 25 -5.84 10.54 0.71
CA CYS A 25 -7.06 10.02 1.31
C CYS A 25 -7.79 11.03 2.22
N PHE A 26 -7.12 12.11 2.69
CA PHE A 26 -7.76 13.13 3.54
C PHE A 26 -7.97 14.49 2.86
N ILE A 27 -7.39 14.73 1.69
CA ILE A 27 -7.58 15.99 0.93
C ILE A 27 -8.74 15.85 -0.06
N PRO A 28 -9.65 16.84 -0.18
CA PRO A 28 -10.68 16.83 -1.22
C PRO A 28 -10.04 16.87 -2.61
N ILE A 29 -10.32 15.86 -3.44
CA ILE A 29 -9.83 15.79 -4.81
C ILE A 29 -10.75 16.64 -5.69
N PRO A 30 -10.22 17.60 -6.48
CA PRO A 30 -11.04 18.40 -7.38
C PRO A 30 -11.64 17.53 -8.50
N GLU A 31 -12.78 17.97 -9.05
CA GLU A 31 -13.38 17.34 -10.23
C GLU A 31 -12.39 17.34 -11.40
N THR A 32 -12.16 16.17 -12.01
CA THR A 32 -11.28 16.02 -13.17
C THR A 32 -12.01 15.28 -14.28
N PRO A 33 -11.63 15.44 -15.57
CA PRO A 33 -12.22 14.67 -16.68
C PRO A 33 -12.00 13.15 -16.56
N LEU A 34 -11.17 12.69 -15.61
CA LEU A 34 -11.01 11.27 -15.28
C LEU A 34 -12.21 10.72 -14.48
N ASN A 35 -13.08 11.57 -13.93
CA ASN A 35 -14.29 11.18 -13.20
C ASN A 35 -15.31 10.45 -14.09
N ASP A 36 -15.22 10.60 -15.42
CA ASP A 36 -16.06 9.88 -16.39
C ASP A 36 -15.72 8.38 -16.46
N ILE A 37 -14.55 7.97 -15.97
CA ILE A 37 -14.16 6.57 -15.89
C ILE A 37 -14.80 5.97 -14.63
N ARG A 38 -15.74 5.03 -14.84
CA ARG A 38 -16.39 4.30 -13.77
C ARG A 38 -15.36 3.64 -12.85
N PHE A 39 -15.45 3.93 -11.55
CA PHE A 39 -14.57 3.38 -10.50
C PHE A 39 -13.08 3.77 -10.62
N ILE A 40 -12.74 4.88 -11.27
CA ILE A 40 -11.34 5.33 -11.40
C ILE A 40 -10.63 5.45 -10.05
N ASP A 41 -11.34 5.91 -9.03
CA ASP A 41 -10.84 6.03 -7.66
C ASP A 41 -10.44 4.64 -7.09
N LYS A 42 -11.29 3.62 -7.26
CA LYS A 42 -11.00 2.23 -6.87
C LYS A 42 -9.81 1.64 -7.62
N TRP A 43 -9.68 1.91 -8.92
CA TRP A 43 -8.50 1.49 -9.68
C TRP A 43 -7.23 2.16 -9.16
N THR A 44 -7.34 3.45 -8.82
CA THR A 44 -6.21 4.22 -8.26
C THR A 44 -5.78 3.66 -6.92
N HIS A 45 -6.73 3.38 -6.02
CA HIS A 45 -6.51 2.68 -4.75
C HIS A 45 -5.79 1.33 -4.96
N SER A 46 -6.31 0.47 -5.83
CA SER A 46 -5.66 -0.81 -6.15
C SER A 46 -4.23 -0.66 -6.68
N VAL A 47 -3.98 0.31 -7.56
CA VAL A 47 -2.63 0.57 -8.11
C VAL A 47 -1.69 1.11 -7.04
N ILE A 48 -2.14 2.04 -6.19
CA ILE A 48 -1.33 2.60 -5.10
C ILE A 48 -0.89 1.49 -4.14
N TYR A 49 -1.81 0.62 -3.73
CA TYR A 49 -1.50 -0.49 -2.82
C TYR A 49 -0.64 -1.58 -3.47
N LEU A 50 -0.81 -1.81 -4.78
CA LEU A 50 0.09 -2.66 -5.56
C LEU A 50 1.53 -2.09 -5.55
N VAL A 51 1.67 -0.81 -5.87
CA VAL A 51 2.97 -0.13 -5.91
C VAL A 51 3.62 -0.09 -4.53
N LEU A 52 2.84 0.19 -3.48
CA LEU A 52 3.30 0.15 -2.09
C LEU A 52 3.84 -1.24 -1.72
N GLY A 53 3.04 -2.29 -1.92
CA GLY A 53 3.43 -3.65 -1.59
C GLY A 53 4.66 -4.13 -2.37
N VAL A 54 4.74 -3.83 -3.67
CA VAL A 54 5.91 -4.16 -4.50
C VAL A 54 7.14 -3.38 -4.05
N SER A 55 7.00 -2.09 -3.71
CA SER A 55 8.11 -1.28 -3.18
C SER A 55 8.67 -1.90 -1.89
N ILE A 56 7.80 -2.28 -0.94
CA ILE A 56 8.22 -2.92 0.32
C ILE A 56 8.96 -4.23 0.01
N CYS A 57 8.43 -5.05 -0.90
CA CYS A 57 9.07 -6.30 -1.31
C CYS A 57 10.46 -6.07 -1.90
N LEU A 58 10.60 -5.12 -2.84
CA LEU A 58 11.86 -4.83 -3.51
C LEU A 58 12.91 -4.29 -2.54
N GLU A 59 12.53 -3.34 -1.68
CA GLU A 59 13.41 -2.77 -0.67
C GLU A 59 13.82 -3.82 0.37
N TYR A 60 12.91 -4.71 0.78
CA TYR A 60 13.20 -5.82 1.67
C TYR A 60 14.20 -6.81 1.05
N ILE A 61 13.97 -7.25 -0.19
CA ILE A 61 14.86 -8.18 -0.91
C ILE A 61 16.23 -7.56 -1.17
N ARG A 62 16.28 -6.25 -1.46
CA ARG A 62 17.54 -5.52 -1.69
C ARG A 62 18.39 -5.42 -0.42
N THR A 63 17.75 -5.25 0.73
CA THR A 63 18.43 -4.97 1.99
C THR A 63 18.66 -6.21 2.86
N THR A 64 18.04 -7.34 2.52
CA THR A 64 18.12 -8.60 3.29
C THR A 64 18.80 -9.69 2.49
N LYS A 65 19.88 -10.28 3.02
CA LYS A 65 20.64 -11.35 2.34
C LYS A 65 19.82 -12.63 2.14
N HIS A 66 19.01 -13.01 3.12
CA HIS A 66 18.15 -14.20 3.07
C HIS A 66 16.69 -13.78 3.25
N PRO A 67 16.02 -13.33 2.18
CA PRO A 67 14.64 -12.88 2.29
C PRO A 67 13.72 -14.08 2.57
N SER A 68 12.82 -13.95 3.55
CA SER A 68 11.85 -14.99 3.87
C SER A 68 10.47 -14.66 3.31
N PRO A 69 9.76 -15.62 2.69
CA PRO A 69 8.40 -15.40 2.19
C PRO A 69 7.42 -15.02 3.31
N SER A 70 7.57 -15.59 4.51
CA SER A 70 6.71 -15.30 5.66
C SER A 70 6.82 -13.85 6.11
N PHE A 71 8.00 -13.24 6.00
CA PHE A 71 8.16 -11.82 6.31
C PHE A 71 7.43 -10.94 5.29
N ILE A 72 7.46 -11.29 4.00
CA ILE A 72 6.71 -10.55 2.98
C ILE A 72 5.20 -10.61 3.23
N VAL A 73 4.67 -11.79 3.60
CA VAL A 73 3.25 -11.93 3.97
C VAL A 73 2.90 -11.01 5.15
N GLY A 74 3.74 -10.97 6.19
CA GLY A 74 3.49 -10.13 7.36
C GLY A 74 3.68 -8.63 7.10
N TRP A 75 4.75 -8.23 6.41
CA TRP A 75 5.13 -6.82 6.30
C TRP A 75 4.69 -6.13 5.01
N ALA A 76 4.71 -6.82 3.88
CA ALA A 76 4.36 -6.22 2.59
C ALA A 76 2.89 -6.43 2.21
N TRP A 77 2.17 -7.33 2.89
CA TRP A 77 0.76 -7.58 2.65
C TRP A 77 -0.13 -7.19 3.82
N LEU A 78 0.12 -7.73 5.02
CA LEU A 78 -0.75 -7.46 6.18
C LEU A 78 -0.70 -5.97 6.62
N VAL A 79 0.47 -5.32 6.60
CA VAL A 79 0.58 -3.91 6.99
C VAL A 79 -0.19 -2.97 6.04
N PRO A 80 -0.02 -3.04 4.70
CA PRO A 80 -0.87 -2.27 3.79
C PRO A 80 -2.35 -2.61 3.97
N LEU A 81 -2.73 -3.87 4.10
CA LEU A 81 -4.14 -4.26 4.27
C LEU A 81 -4.77 -3.65 5.53
N LEU A 82 -4.06 -3.66 6.66
CA LEU A 82 -4.50 -2.99 7.88
C LEU A 82 -4.54 -1.47 7.73
N MET A 83 -3.60 -0.89 6.98
CA MET A 83 -3.56 0.54 6.69
C MET A 83 -4.78 0.99 5.87
N GLY A 84 -5.16 0.25 4.82
CA GLY A 84 -6.38 0.53 4.04
C GLY A 84 -7.63 0.49 4.89
N GLY A 85 -7.81 -0.58 5.68
CA GLY A 85 -8.95 -0.66 6.61
C GLY A 85 -8.99 0.48 7.64
N LEU A 86 -7.83 0.92 8.14
CA LEU A 86 -7.75 2.05 9.05
C LEU A 86 -8.11 3.38 8.36
N ILE A 87 -7.65 3.60 7.13
CA ILE A 87 -7.95 4.79 6.36
C ILE A 87 -9.46 4.89 6.11
N GLU A 88 -10.13 3.81 5.72
CA GLU A 88 -11.59 3.78 5.52
C GLU A 88 -12.39 4.14 6.77
N ILE A 89 -11.98 3.57 7.92
CA ILE A 89 -12.58 3.89 9.23
C ILE A 89 -12.38 5.38 9.52
N LEU A 90 -11.16 5.89 9.38
CA LEU A 90 -10.85 7.29 9.66
C LEU A 90 -11.55 8.24 8.69
N GLN A 91 -11.72 7.89 7.42
CA GLN A 91 -12.49 8.68 6.48
C GLN A 91 -13.94 8.79 6.94
N THR A 92 -14.55 7.66 7.33
CA THR A 92 -15.94 7.63 7.81
C THR A 92 -16.14 8.46 9.08
N TYR A 93 -15.25 8.36 10.06
CA TYR A 93 -15.44 8.99 11.38
C TYR A 93 -14.81 10.39 11.52
N CYS A 94 -13.74 10.69 10.77
CA CYS A 94 -12.96 11.92 10.96
C CYS A 94 -13.17 12.96 9.86
N THR A 95 -13.81 12.63 8.73
CA THR A 95 -14.03 13.60 7.64
C THR A 95 -15.40 14.27 7.65
N ASN A 96 -16.22 14.05 8.69
CA ASN A 96 -17.54 14.68 8.89
C ASN A 96 -18.45 14.63 7.64
N GLY A 97 -18.37 13.54 6.86
CA GLY A 97 -19.19 13.34 5.66
C GLY A 97 -18.62 13.91 4.36
N ASN A 98 -17.41 14.50 4.36
CA ASN A 98 -16.74 14.93 3.12
C ASN A 98 -16.19 13.74 2.28
N ARG A 99 -15.93 12.60 2.93
CA ARG A 99 -15.58 11.34 2.26
C ARG A 99 -16.37 10.20 2.89
N SER A 100 -17.09 9.44 2.06
CA SER A 100 -17.69 8.17 2.47
C SER A 100 -16.61 7.09 2.45
N GLY A 101 -16.31 6.49 3.60
CA GLY A 101 -15.55 5.24 3.58
C GLY A 101 -16.41 4.15 2.93
N GLU A 102 -15.93 3.58 1.84
CA GLU A 102 -16.63 2.55 1.10
C GLU A 102 -15.89 1.22 1.26
N TRP A 103 -16.62 0.17 1.64
CA TRP A 103 -16.05 -1.18 1.69
C TRP A 103 -15.42 -1.60 0.35
N LEU A 104 -15.89 -1.05 -0.77
CA LEU A 104 -15.30 -1.27 -2.10
C LEU A 104 -13.87 -0.75 -2.23
N ASP A 105 -13.52 0.33 -1.54
CA ASP A 105 -12.17 0.90 -1.59
C ASP A 105 -11.22 0.02 -0.77
N PHE A 106 -11.68 -0.51 0.37
CA PHE A 106 -10.97 -1.57 1.09
C PHE A 106 -10.75 -2.84 0.25
N PHE A 107 -11.75 -3.25 -0.55
CA PHE A 107 -11.58 -4.37 -1.48
C PHE A 107 -10.54 -4.06 -2.57
N ALA A 108 -10.53 -2.84 -3.11
CA ALA A 108 -9.56 -2.42 -4.10
C ALA A 108 -8.12 -2.42 -3.53
N ASP A 109 -7.93 -1.87 -2.33
CA ASP A 109 -6.66 -1.89 -1.60
C ASP A 109 -6.17 -3.33 -1.36
N SER A 110 -7.09 -4.20 -0.96
CA SER A 110 -6.82 -5.62 -0.70
C SER A 110 -6.41 -6.37 -1.97
N LEU A 111 -7.04 -6.06 -3.11
CA LEU A 111 -6.68 -6.63 -4.41
C LEU A 111 -5.26 -6.21 -4.81
N GLY A 112 -4.95 -4.91 -4.77
CA GLY A 112 -3.63 -4.37 -5.07
C GLY A 112 -2.54 -5.01 -4.20
N SER A 113 -2.77 -5.05 -2.88
CA SER A 113 -1.86 -5.66 -1.92
C SER A 113 -1.65 -7.14 -2.17
N THR A 114 -2.71 -7.88 -2.50
CA THR A 114 -2.63 -9.33 -2.75
C THR A 114 -1.86 -9.64 -4.04
N ILE A 115 -2.04 -8.84 -5.10
CA ILE A 115 -1.23 -8.96 -6.31
C ILE A 115 0.24 -8.67 -5.99
N ALA A 116 0.53 -7.63 -5.20
CA ALA A 116 1.89 -7.32 -4.75
C ALA A 116 2.51 -8.48 -3.95
N LEU A 117 1.73 -9.15 -3.10
CA LEU A 117 2.19 -10.32 -2.35
C LEU A 117 2.61 -11.46 -3.29
N ILE A 118 1.79 -11.77 -4.30
CA ILE A 118 2.10 -12.82 -5.28
C ILE A 118 3.43 -12.48 -5.98
N ILE A 119 3.58 -11.25 -6.45
CA ILE A 119 4.82 -10.75 -7.06
C ILE A 119 6.00 -10.90 -6.09
N GLY A 120 5.85 -10.44 -4.85
CA GLY A 120 6.89 -10.51 -3.82
C GLY A 120 7.35 -11.94 -3.52
N ILE A 121 6.42 -12.88 -3.40
CA ILE A 121 6.74 -14.31 -3.20
C ILE A 121 7.51 -14.87 -4.40
N LEU A 122 7.09 -14.54 -5.63
CA LEU A 122 7.78 -14.97 -6.84
C LEU A 122 9.21 -14.42 -6.91
N LEU A 123 9.41 -13.15 -6.56
CA LEU A 123 10.72 -12.50 -6.54
C LEU A 123 11.65 -13.13 -5.48
N VAL A 124 11.15 -13.41 -4.28
CA VAL A 124 11.94 -14.11 -3.25
C VAL A 124 12.34 -15.50 -3.74
N ARG A 125 11.40 -16.27 -4.29
CA ARG A 125 11.69 -17.62 -4.81
C ARG A 125 12.73 -17.60 -5.91
N TYR A 126 12.67 -16.61 -6.80
CA TYR A 126 13.67 -16.44 -7.86
C TYR A 126 15.05 -16.13 -7.26
N ARG A 127 15.13 -15.21 -6.29
CA ARG A 127 16.40 -14.83 -5.64
C ARG A 127 17.01 -15.92 -4.77
N THR A 128 16.20 -16.80 -4.16
CA THR A 128 16.72 -17.93 -3.37
C THR A 128 17.23 -19.08 -4.24
N LYS A 129 16.86 -19.11 -5.54
CA LYS A 129 17.32 -20.11 -6.51
C LYS A 129 18.55 -19.67 -7.31
N ALA A 130 18.81 -18.36 -7.39
CA ALA A 130 19.95 -17.75 -8.07
C ALA A 130 21.17 -17.69 -7.14
#